data_AF-A0A6A3PFV9-F1
#
_entry.id   AF-A0A6A3PFV9-F1
#
_cell.length_a   1.000
_cell.length_b   1.000
_cell.length_c   1.000
_cell.angle_alpha   90.00
_cell.angle_beta   90.00
_cell.angle_gamma   90.00
#
_symmetry.space_group_name_H-M   'P 1'
#
loop_
_entity.id
_entity.type
_entity.pdbx_description
1 polymer ?
#
loop_
_entity_poly.entity_id
_entity_poly.type
_entity_poly.pdbx_seq_one_letter_code
_entity_poly.pdbx_strand_id
1 'polypeptide(L)' 'MATQDETKAEGVTTFHSRAVSYRYLLSVKRDKLMIWLEDRSSKRQWQTAYMPKDDYVTTANAFVDATSADYAS' A
#
# COMPACT_ATOMS: atom_id res chain seq x y z
N MET A 1 -5.35 -3.15 -26.53
CA MET A 1 -6.03 -3.36 -25.24
C MET A 1 -5.13 -2.75 -24.18
N ALA A 2 -5.38 -1.49 -23.79
CA ALA A 2 -4.54 -0.82 -22.80
C ALA A 2 -4.78 -1.52 -21.45
N THR A 3 -3.77 -2.27 -20.98
CA THR A 3 -3.66 -2.63 -19.58
C THR A 3 -3.70 -1.33 -18.79
N GLN A 4 -4.79 -1.06 -18.07
CA GLN A 4 -4.81 0.06 -17.13
C GLN A 4 -3.59 -0.07 -16.23
N ASP A 5 -2.67 0.89 -16.32
CA ASP A 5 -1.34 0.81 -15.74
C ASP A 5 -1.46 0.60 -14.22
N GLU A 6 -0.99 -0.56 -13.77
CA GLU A 6 -0.87 -0.88 -12.36
C GLU A 6 0.39 -0.19 -11.84
N THR A 7 0.22 0.77 -10.94
CA THR A 7 1.35 1.46 -10.30
C THR A 7 1.78 0.66 -9.08
N LYS A 8 3.09 0.46 -8.93
CA LYS A 8 3.67 -0.27 -7.80
C LYS A 8 4.72 0.56 -7.10
N ALA A 9 4.70 0.55 -5.78
CA ALA A 9 5.76 1.09 -4.95
C ALA A 9 6.21 0.02 -3.95
N GLU A 10 7.51 -0.18 -3.84
CA GLU A 10 8.10 -1.15 -2.94
C GLU A 10 9.10 -0.51 -2.00
N GLY A 11 9.29 -1.10 -0.83
CA GLY A 11 10.24 -0.57 0.13
C GLY A 11 10.37 -1.41 1.38
N VAL A 12 11.03 -0.82 2.39
CA VAL A 12 11.22 -1.43 3.70
C VAL A 12 10.73 -0.46 4.76
N THR A 13 9.94 -0.96 5.71
CA THR A 13 9.47 -0.17 6.86
C THR A 13 9.75 -0.89 8.18
N THR A 14 9.79 -0.14 9.27
CA THR A 14 9.90 -0.64 10.64
C THR A 14 8.78 -0.02 11.47
N PHE A 15 8.24 -0.77 12.42
CA PHE A 15 7.22 -0.26 13.34
C PHE A 15 7.83 -0.13 14.73
N HIS A 16 7.58 0.99 15.41
CA HIS A 16 8.23 1.30 16.69
C HIS A 16 8.11 0.20 17.76
N SER A 17 7.00 -0.55 17.75
CA SER A 17 6.75 -1.65 18.69
C SER A 17 7.48 -2.95 18.38
N ARG A 18 8.19 -3.04 17.25
CA ARG A 18 8.82 -4.27 16.79
C ARG A 18 10.23 -4.01 16.27
N ALA A 19 11.20 -4.75 16.81
CA ALA A 19 12.59 -4.75 16.35
C ALA A 19 12.80 -5.51 15.01
N VAL A 20 11.74 -5.68 14.21
CA VAL A 20 11.78 -6.36 12.90
C VAL A 20 11.42 -5.40 11.79
N SER A 21 12.17 -5.52 10.68
CA SER A 21 11.90 -4.79 9.45
C SER A 21 10.98 -5.59 8.53
N TYR A 22 10.10 -4.89 7.83
CA TYR A 22 9.15 -5.46 6.89
C TYR A 22 9.46 -4.99 5.47
N ARG A 23 9.33 -5.86 4.47
CA ARG A 23 9.22 -5.42 3.07
C ARG A 23 7.77 -5.15 2.78
N TYR A 24 7.49 -4.10 2.02
CA TYR A 24 6.14 -3.82 1.55
C TYR A 24 6.11 -3.65 0.04
N LEU A 25 4.93 -3.91 -0.52
CA LEU A 25 4.55 -3.57 -1.89
C LEU A 25 3.16 -2.96 -1.83
N LEU A 26 3.04 -1.72 -2.29
CA LEU A 26 1.78 -1.04 -2.55
C LEU A 26 1.47 -1.18 -4.03
N SER A 27 0.28 -1.66 -4.38
CA SER A 27 -0.19 -1.73 -5.76
C SER A 27 -1.48 -0.93 -5.92
N VAL A 28 -1.50 -0.01 -6.87
CA VAL A 28 -2.68 0.77 -7.24
C VAL A 28 -3.15 0.34 -8.61
N LYS A 29 -4.40 -0.13 -8.66
CA LYS A 29 -5.05 -0.57 -9.88
C LYS A 29 -6.51 -0.14 -9.87
N ARG A 30 -6.93 0.61 -10.90
CA ARG A 30 -8.32 1.13 -11.01
C ARG A 30 -8.76 1.87 -9.74
N ASP A 31 -7.91 2.76 -9.25
CA ASP A 31 -8.14 3.55 -8.02
C ASP A 31 -8.31 2.74 -6.73
N LYS A 32 -7.90 1.47 -6.77
CA LYS A 32 -7.90 0.60 -5.59
C LYS A 32 -6.49 0.30 -5.15
N LEU A 33 -6.28 0.34 -3.84
CA LEU A 33 -5.00 0.07 -3.21
C LEU A 33 -4.96 -1.36 -2.67
N MET A 34 -3.86 -2.06 -2.92
CA MET A 34 -3.53 -3.33 -2.29
C MET A 34 -2.22 -3.17 -1.55
N ILE A 35 -2.19 -3.61 -0.29
CA ILE A 35 -0.99 -3.63 0.54
C ILE A 35 -0.54 -5.07 0.68
N TRP A 36 0.71 -5.34 0.32
CA TRP A 36 1.41 -6.57 0.66
C TRP A 36 2.55 -6.27 1.62
N LEU A 37 2.75 -7.15 2.61
CA LEU A 37 3.75 -6.99 3.65
C LEU A 37 4.43 -8.35 3.94
N GLU A 38 5.75 -8.36 4.01
CA GLU A 38 6.57 -9.50 4.47
C GLU A 38 7.36 -9.12 5.72
N ASP A 39 7.24 -9.94 6.77
CA ASP A 39 8.19 -9.93 7.88
C ASP A 39 9.54 -10.52 7.42
N ARG A 40 10.60 -9.71 7.41
CA ARG A 40 11.89 -10.16 6.88
C ARG A 40 12.57 -11.23 7.74
N SER A 41 12.24 -11.31 9.03
CA SER A 41 12.79 -12.27 9.99
C SER A 41 12.08 -13.60 9.89
N SER A 42 10.75 -13.60 10.01
CA SER A 42 9.96 -14.84 10.04
C SER A 42 9.50 -15.33 8.66
N LYS A 43 9.64 -14.50 7.62
CA LYS A 43 9.15 -14.75 6.25
C LYS A 43 7.64 -14.92 6.12
N ARG A 44 6.88 -14.56 7.17
CA ARG A 44 5.42 -14.50 7.09
C ARG A 44 5.00 -13.34 6.22
N GLN A 45 3.94 -13.56 5.44
CA GLN A 45 3.44 -12.60 4.46
C GLN A 45 1.94 -12.38 4.65
N TRP A 46 1.50 -11.16 4.40
CA TRP A 46 0.10 -10.76 4.45
C TRP A 46 -0.22 -9.87 3.26
N GLN A 47 -1.48 -9.93 2.80
CA GLN A 47 -1.96 -9.13 1.69
C GLN A 47 -3.42 -8.76 1.92
N THR A 48 -3.78 -7.52 1.61
CA THR A 48 -5.18 -7.08 1.59
C THR A 48 -5.84 -7.44 0.25
N ALA A 49 -7.17 -7.38 0.20
CA ALA A 49 -7.85 -7.22 -1.08
C ALA A 49 -7.52 -5.84 -1.70
N TYR A 50 -7.94 -5.61 -2.95
CA TYR A 50 -7.93 -4.28 -3.54
C TYR A 50 -9.03 -3.42 -2.90
N MET A 51 -8.61 -2.49 -2.06
CA MET A 51 -9.48 -1.62 -1.26
C MET A 51 -9.84 -0.35 -2.04
N PRO A 52 -11.12 0.07 -2.07
CA PRO A 52 -11.52 1.38 -2.59
C PRO A 52 -10.94 2.51 -1.73
N LYS A 53 -10.90 3.73 -2.30
CA LYS A 53 -10.35 4.92 -1.65
C LYS A 53 -10.94 5.18 -0.26
N ASP A 54 -12.24 4.98 -0.10
CA ASP A 54 -12.96 5.25 1.15
C ASP A 54 -12.53 4.33 2.32
N ASP A 55 -11.87 3.21 2.04
CA ASP A 55 -11.41 2.27 3.07
C ASP A 55 -10.05 2.67 3.67
N TYR A 56 -9.26 3.52 2.99
CA TYR A 56 -7.93 3.95 3.43
C TYR A 56 -7.76 5.48 3.51
N VAL A 57 -8.67 6.26 2.93
CA VAL A 57 -8.73 7.72 3.06
C VAL A 57 -9.83 8.11 4.02
N THR A 58 -9.43 8.85 5.04
CA THR A 58 -10.27 9.44 6.08
C THR A 58 -10.14 10.96 6.00
N THR A 59 -11.00 11.69 6.71
CA THR A 59 -10.88 13.16 6.80
C THR A 59 -9.53 13.62 7.38
N ALA A 60 -8.84 12.78 8.17
CA ALA A 60 -7.57 13.13 8.80
C ALA A 60 -6.35 13.02 7.86
N ASN A 61 -6.42 12.21 6.81
CA ASN A 61 -5.34 12.00 5.84
C ASN A 61 -5.74 12.37 4.40
N ALA A 62 -6.90 13.03 4.22
CA ALA A 62 -7.33 13.49 2.90
C ALA A 62 -6.49 14.69 2.44
N PHE A 63 -5.80 14.53 1.31
CA PHE A 63 -5.10 15.62 0.62
C PHE A 63 -5.95 16.16 -0.53
N VAL A 64 -5.93 17.49 -0.70
CA VAL A 64 -6.59 18.17 -1.84
C VAL A 64 -5.95 17.66 -3.13
N ASP A 65 -6.80 17.31 -4.11
CA ASP A 65 -6.43 16.81 -5.44
C ASP A 65 -5.60 15.51 -5.49
N ALA A 66 -5.40 14.83 -4.35
CA ALA A 66 -4.65 13.57 -4.35
C ALA A 66 -5.42 12.42 -5.02
N THR A 67 -4.75 11.76 -5.95
CA THR A 67 -5.17 10.52 -6.61
C THR A 67 -4.83 9.30 -5.74
N SER A 68 -5.35 8.12 -6.11
CA SER A 68 -5.04 6.87 -5.42
C SER A 68 -3.53 6.52 -5.47
N ALA A 69 -2.83 6.96 -6.52
CA ALA A 69 -1.40 6.74 -6.68
C ALA A 69 -0.57 7.58 -5.70
N ASP A 70 -1.03 8.78 -5.34
CA ASP A 70 -0.34 9.67 -4.40
C ASP A 70 -0.34 9.14 -2.97
N TYR A 71 -1.29 8.27 -2.61
CA TYR A 71 -1.30 7.56 -1.33
C TYR A 71 -0.37 6.34 -1.30
N ALA A 72 0.17 5.95 -2.46
CA ALA A 72 1.04 4.78 -2.61
C ALA A 72 2.49 5.15 -2.93
N SER A 73 2.83 6.44 -3.04
CA SER A 73 4.17 6.94 -3.38
C SER A 73 5.02 7.36 -2.18
#